data_AF-G9ZLC8-F1
#
_entry.id   AF-G9ZLC8-F1
#
_cell.length_a   1.000
_cell.length_b   1.000
_cell.length_c   1.000
_cell.angle_alpha   90.00
_cell.angle_beta   90.00
_cell.angle_gamma   90.00
#
_symmetry.space_group_name_H-M   'P 1'
#
loop_
_entity.id
_entity.type
_entity.pdbx_description
1 polymer ?
#
loop_
_entity_poly.entity_id
_entity_poly.type
_entity_poly.pdbx_seq_one_letter_code
_entity_poly.pdbx_strand_id
1 'polypeptide(L)'
;MTEMTENAITCAWHPIETKNSIYNKQFSTGELPIEPNRYSLVWGAFCPWATPVAILIDLSGLDQVIYKSPVYPLRHSGINDDWFFGKDDSTVDPILKTNRLSQSYQKTDPNFTGRAGVPSLVDVQTGRVVNADPNELLTELIDPWTAYTKDGTKNLFQPKLREAIQATNQKIIDNLSTVIGKIETVSSQESYNQLG
;
A
#
# COMPACT_ATOMS: atom_id res chain seq x y z
N MET A 1 12.64 -4.05 -37.09
CA MET A 1 11.90 -2.89 -36.56
C MET A 1 11.31 -3.35 -35.26
N THR A 2 11.96 -2.97 -34.18
CA THR A 2 11.65 -3.36 -32.81
C THR A 2 10.81 -2.24 -32.24
N GLU A 3 9.49 -2.41 -32.15
CA GLU A 3 8.64 -1.39 -31.57
C GLU A 3 7.34 -1.99 -31.04
N MET A 4 7.05 -1.60 -29.79
CA MET A 4 5.75 -1.65 -29.10
C MET A 4 5.19 -3.02 -28.72
N THR A 5 5.69 -3.55 -27.61
CA THR A 5 4.76 -4.00 -26.55
C THR A 5 5.17 -3.29 -25.27
N GLU A 6 4.91 -1.98 -25.25
CA GLU A 6 4.67 -1.28 -23.99
C GLU A 6 3.56 -2.10 -23.32
N ASN A 7 3.95 -2.89 -22.33
CA ASN A 7 3.06 -3.79 -21.61
C ASN A 7 2.03 -2.89 -20.95
N ALA A 8 0.92 -2.69 -21.66
CA ALA A 8 -0.32 -2.10 -21.18
C ALA A 8 -0.88 -3.03 -20.11
N ILE A 9 -0.20 -3.08 -18.96
CA ILE A 9 -0.71 -3.72 -17.77
C ILE A 9 -1.64 -2.69 -17.14
N THR A 10 -2.80 -2.52 -17.78
CA THR A 10 -3.85 -1.56 -17.40
C THR A 10 -4.50 -1.89 -16.05
N CYS A 11 -4.07 -2.91 -15.32
CA CYS A 11 -4.51 -3.22 -13.96
C CYS A 11 -3.49 -4.07 -13.16
N ALA A 12 -2.20 -3.73 -13.15
CA ALA A 12 -1.30 -4.36 -12.16
C ALA A 12 -1.67 -3.82 -10.79
N TRP A 13 -2.51 -4.55 -10.07
CA TRP A 13 -2.78 -4.34 -8.65
C TRP A 13 -1.56 -4.59 -7.77
N HIS A 14 -0.47 -5.09 -8.33
CA HIS A 14 0.71 -5.51 -7.59
C HIS A 14 1.44 -4.32 -6.98
N PRO A 15 1.76 -4.37 -5.67
CA PRO A 15 2.71 -3.46 -5.04
C PRO A 15 4.05 -3.51 -5.79
N ILE A 16 4.78 -2.40 -5.78
CA ILE A 16 6.18 -2.38 -6.25
C ILE A 16 6.97 -3.38 -5.39
N GLU A 17 7.81 -4.23 -5.98
CA GLU A 17 8.73 -5.05 -5.18
C GLU A 17 9.66 -4.13 -4.36
N THR A 18 9.55 -4.22 -3.03
CA THR A 18 10.08 -3.25 -2.05
C THR A 18 11.37 -3.70 -1.37
N LYS A 19 11.88 -4.92 -1.62
CA LYS A 19 13.11 -5.39 -0.96
C LYS A 19 14.29 -4.50 -1.36
N ASN A 20 14.82 -3.73 -0.40
CA ASN A 20 15.84 -2.69 -0.55
C ASN A 20 15.38 -1.38 -1.19
N SER A 21 14.08 -1.12 -1.19
CA SER A 21 13.50 0.15 -1.61
C SER A 21 13.61 1.19 -0.51
N ILE A 22 13.83 2.45 -0.84
CA ILE A 22 13.76 3.58 0.11
C ILE A 22 12.35 3.76 0.72
N TYR A 23 11.36 3.03 0.24
CA TYR A 23 9.96 3.00 0.67
C TYR A 23 9.67 1.81 1.62
N ASN A 24 10.61 1.37 2.45
CA ASN A 24 10.43 0.25 3.37
C ASN A 24 10.89 0.54 4.81
N LYS A 25 10.91 1.80 5.23
CA LYS A 25 11.35 2.16 6.59
C LYS A 25 10.46 1.53 7.65
N GLN A 26 11.07 1.12 8.77
CA GLN A 26 10.41 0.36 9.82
C GLN A 26 10.38 1.12 11.15
N PHE A 27 9.30 0.92 11.91
CA PHE A 27 9.19 1.39 13.29
C PHE A 27 9.95 0.46 14.24
N SER A 28 9.92 -0.85 13.97
CA SER A 28 10.55 -1.88 14.80
C SER A 28 12.07 -1.75 14.89
N THR A 29 12.72 -1.17 13.87
CA THR A 29 14.16 -0.91 13.81
C THR A 29 14.57 0.47 14.37
N GLY A 30 13.59 1.33 14.67
CA GLY A 30 13.82 2.71 15.10
C GLY A 30 14.11 3.70 13.96
N GLU A 31 13.99 3.30 12.69
CA GLU A 31 14.13 4.22 11.55
C GLU A 31 12.99 5.25 11.48
N LEU A 32 11.83 4.91 12.02
CA LEU A 32 10.66 5.77 12.15
C LEU A 32 10.28 5.96 13.63
N PRO A 33 10.08 7.19 14.11
CA PRO A 33 9.60 7.43 15.46
C PRO A 33 8.11 7.10 15.60
N ILE A 34 7.70 6.60 16.76
CA ILE A 34 6.31 6.27 17.07
C ILE A 34 5.63 7.51 17.67
N GLU A 35 5.04 8.33 16.81
CA GLU A 35 4.45 9.62 17.16
C GLU A 35 3.01 9.72 16.66
N PRO A 36 2.02 9.89 17.57
CA PRO A 36 0.63 10.12 17.18
C PRO A 36 0.48 11.29 16.23
N ASN A 37 -0.44 11.15 15.28
CA ASN A 37 -0.80 12.18 14.30
C ASN A 37 0.35 12.57 13.35
N ARG A 38 1.39 11.74 13.24
CA ARG A 38 2.50 11.97 12.30
C ARG A 38 2.34 11.26 10.97
N TYR A 39 1.60 10.16 10.91
CA TYR A 39 1.52 9.33 9.71
C TYR A 39 0.11 9.30 9.13
N SER A 40 0.03 9.27 7.80
CA SER A 40 -1.22 9.01 7.07
C SER A 40 -1.06 7.79 6.17
N LEU A 41 -1.99 6.84 6.28
CA LEU A 41 -2.13 5.75 5.33
C LEU A 41 -2.89 6.26 4.09
N VAL A 42 -2.21 6.34 2.96
CA VAL A 42 -2.85 6.53 1.66
C VAL A 42 -3.37 5.18 1.16
N TRP A 43 -4.67 5.10 0.92
CA TRP A 43 -5.35 3.83 0.61
C TRP A 43 -6.57 4.03 -0.29
N GLY A 44 -7.11 2.94 -0.82
CA GLY A 44 -8.39 2.93 -1.52
C GLY A 44 -9.16 1.66 -1.18
N ALA A 45 -10.45 1.78 -0.87
CA ALA A 45 -11.30 0.64 -0.47
C ALA A 45 -11.42 -0.45 -1.55
N PHE A 46 -11.19 -0.07 -2.81
CA PHE A 46 -11.16 -0.97 -3.95
C PHE A 46 -9.87 -1.81 -4.03
N CYS A 47 -8.79 -1.41 -3.34
CA CYS A 47 -7.49 -2.06 -3.45
C CYS A 47 -7.37 -3.23 -2.46
N PRO A 48 -7.20 -4.47 -2.94
CA PRO A 48 -7.11 -5.65 -2.07
C PRO A 48 -5.84 -5.68 -1.19
N TRP A 49 -4.82 -4.89 -1.55
CA TRP A 49 -3.58 -4.79 -0.78
C TRP A 49 -3.65 -3.71 0.30
N ALA A 50 -4.39 -2.62 0.04
CA ALA A 50 -4.48 -1.49 0.97
C ALA A 50 -5.58 -1.70 2.03
N THR A 51 -6.68 -2.35 1.64
CA THR A 51 -7.83 -2.59 2.51
C THR A 51 -7.47 -3.39 3.78
N PRO A 52 -6.66 -4.47 3.75
CA PRO A 52 -6.24 -5.16 4.97
C PRO A 52 -5.51 -4.27 5.98
N VAL A 53 -4.64 -3.37 5.50
CA VAL A 53 -3.93 -2.41 6.35
C VAL A 53 -4.90 -1.40 6.97
N ALA A 54 -5.83 -0.86 6.18
CA ALA A 54 -6.85 0.04 6.69
C ALA A 54 -7.77 -0.63 7.73
N ILE A 55 -8.15 -1.89 7.49
CA ILE A 55 -8.92 -2.70 8.46
C ILE A 55 -8.13 -2.90 9.75
N LEU A 56 -6.83 -3.18 9.66
CA LEU A 56 -5.98 -3.33 10.85
C LEU A 56 -5.96 -2.04 11.68
N ILE A 57 -5.81 -0.87 11.03
CA ILE A 57 -5.83 0.43 11.71
C ILE A 57 -7.14 0.61 12.49
N ASP A 58 -8.29 0.37 11.84
CA ASP A 58 -9.61 0.54 12.46
C ASP A 58 -9.87 -0.50 13.56
N LEU A 59 -9.51 -1.75 13.31
CA LEU A 59 -9.69 -2.82 14.28
C LEU A 59 -8.81 -2.62 15.50
N SER A 60 -7.59 -2.13 15.36
CA SER A 60 -6.66 -1.94 16.48
C SER A 60 -6.87 -0.64 17.26
N GLY A 61 -7.73 0.28 16.78
CA GLY A 61 -7.92 1.60 17.37
C GLY A 61 -6.84 2.62 17.01
N LEU A 62 -5.95 2.28 16.05
CA LEU A 62 -4.91 3.19 15.57
C LEU A 62 -5.48 4.30 14.68
N ASP A 63 -6.73 4.23 14.27
CA ASP A 63 -7.46 5.29 13.56
C ASP A 63 -7.53 6.60 14.36
N GLN A 64 -7.33 6.54 15.68
CA GLN A 64 -7.26 7.71 16.57
C GLN A 64 -5.92 8.45 16.49
N VAL A 65 -4.86 7.82 15.97
CA VAL A 65 -3.49 8.36 15.99
C VAL A 65 -2.77 8.25 14.63
N ILE A 66 -3.33 7.52 13.67
CA ILE A 66 -2.83 7.40 12.30
C ILE A 66 -3.95 7.85 11.37
N TYR A 67 -3.67 8.85 10.56
CA TYR A 67 -4.63 9.35 9.58
C TYR A 67 -4.84 8.34 8.46
N LYS A 68 -5.98 8.47 7.78
CA LYS A 68 -6.25 7.77 6.52
C LYS A 68 -6.57 8.81 5.45
N SER A 69 -5.83 8.76 4.34
CA SER A 69 -6.02 9.62 3.17
C SER A 69 -6.56 8.76 2.02
N PRO A 70 -7.90 8.65 1.86
CA PRO A 70 -8.49 7.83 0.82
C PRO A 70 -8.29 8.45 -0.57
N VAL A 71 -7.89 7.64 -1.54
CA VAL A 71 -7.80 8.05 -2.94
C VAL A 71 -9.16 7.91 -3.63
N TYR A 72 -9.40 8.74 -4.65
CA TYR A 72 -10.57 8.64 -5.51
C TYR A 72 -10.56 7.30 -6.26
N PRO A 73 -11.68 6.55 -6.29
CA PRO A 73 -11.70 5.17 -6.77
C PRO A 73 -11.50 5.01 -8.28
N LEU A 74 -11.69 6.08 -9.06
CA LEU A 74 -11.50 6.05 -10.50
C LEU A 74 -10.21 6.79 -10.86
N ARG A 75 -9.36 6.14 -11.67
CA ARG A 75 -8.23 6.84 -12.26
C ARG A 75 -8.72 7.82 -13.32
N HIS A 76 -8.05 8.96 -13.43
CA HIS A 76 -8.35 9.90 -14.50
C HIS A 76 -7.95 9.30 -15.84
N SER A 77 -8.88 9.34 -16.79
CA SER A 77 -8.59 8.91 -18.16
C SER A 77 -7.51 9.80 -18.78
N GLY A 78 -6.51 9.19 -19.43
CA GLY A 78 -5.40 9.90 -20.08
C GLY A 78 -4.29 10.38 -19.15
N ILE A 79 -4.40 10.19 -17.83
CA ILE A 79 -3.30 10.39 -16.88
C ILE A 79 -2.82 9.00 -16.45
N ASN A 80 -1.75 8.53 -17.08
CA ASN A 80 -1.14 7.27 -16.67
C ASN A 80 -0.54 7.40 -15.25
N ASP A 81 -0.83 6.40 -14.43
CA ASP A 81 -0.03 5.98 -13.27
C ASP A 81 -0.07 6.77 -11.95
N ASP A 82 -1.14 7.51 -11.66
CA ASP A 82 -1.32 8.15 -10.34
C ASP A 82 -2.64 7.82 -9.64
N TRP A 83 -2.70 8.14 -8.34
CA TRP A 83 -3.88 8.15 -7.51
C TRP A 83 -4.16 9.56 -7.02
N PHE A 84 -5.32 10.11 -7.41
CA PHE A 84 -5.77 11.42 -6.98
C PHE A 84 -6.63 11.32 -5.72
N PHE A 85 -6.63 12.38 -4.90
CA PHE A 85 -7.47 12.42 -3.70
C PHE A 85 -8.92 12.84 -3.98
N GLY A 86 -9.22 13.30 -5.20
CA GLY A 86 -10.59 13.57 -5.63
C GLY A 86 -10.82 13.28 -7.11
N LYS A 87 -12.02 13.64 -7.57
CA LYS A 87 -12.46 13.40 -8.95
C LYS A 87 -11.63 14.14 -9.98
N ASP A 88 -10.94 15.20 -9.58
CA ASP A 88 -10.05 16.01 -10.40
C ASP A 88 -8.88 16.55 -9.54
N ASP A 89 -7.94 17.22 -10.19
CA ASP A 89 -6.73 17.79 -9.60
C ASP A 89 -6.98 18.97 -8.64
N SER A 90 -8.22 19.47 -8.54
CA SER A 90 -8.56 20.57 -7.63
C SER A 90 -8.74 20.11 -6.18
N THR A 91 -9.00 18.80 -5.99
CA THR A 91 -9.18 18.23 -4.65
C THR A 91 -7.82 17.99 -4.00
N VAL A 92 -7.61 18.62 -2.85
CA VAL A 92 -6.38 18.49 -2.05
C VAL A 92 -6.69 17.69 -0.78
N ASP A 93 -5.90 16.66 -0.49
CA ASP A 93 -6.01 15.92 0.76
C ASP A 93 -5.74 16.85 1.95
N PRO A 94 -6.64 16.91 2.95
CA PRO A 94 -6.53 17.86 4.04
C PRO A 94 -5.37 17.57 4.99
N ILE A 95 -4.80 16.37 4.99
CA ILE A 95 -3.67 15.98 5.83
C ILE A 95 -2.36 16.20 5.08
N LEU A 96 -2.24 15.65 3.86
CA LEU A 96 -1.03 15.63 3.06
C LEU A 96 -0.78 16.91 2.26
N LYS A 97 -1.83 17.74 2.09
CA LYS A 97 -1.79 19.00 1.34
C LYS A 97 -1.29 18.83 -0.12
N THR A 98 -1.55 17.65 -0.68
CA THR A 98 -1.25 17.24 -2.05
C THR A 98 -2.55 16.84 -2.75
N ASN A 99 -2.60 16.91 -4.08
CA ASN A 99 -3.78 16.49 -4.86
C ASN A 99 -3.65 15.07 -5.43
N ARG A 100 -2.44 14.50 -5.41
CA ARG A 100 -2.14 13.16 -5.89
C ARG A 100 -0.97 12.50 -5.14
N LEU A 101 -0.93 11.17 -5.14
CA LEU A 101 0.04 10.38 -4.37
C LEU A 101 1.47 10.47 -4.91
N SER A 102 1.66 10.58 -6.23
CA SER A 102 3.01 10.69 -6.82
C SER A 102 3.82 11.86 -6.24
N GLN A 103 3.17 12.95 -5.80
CA GLN A 103 3.84 14.07 -5.15
C GLN A 103 4.57 13.65 -3.88
N SER A 104 4.03 12.68 -3.12
CA SER A 104 4.70 12.15 -1.93
C SER A 104 5.87 11.23 -2.29
N TYR A 105 5.74 10.44 -3.36
CA TYR A 105 6.85 9.64 -3.89
C TYR A 105 7.99 10.53 -4.40
N GLN A 106 7.67 11.59 -5.14
CA GLN A 106 8.64 12.58 -5.63
C GLN A 106 9.36 13.34 -4.51
N LYS A 107 8.71 13.56 -3.36
CA LYS A 107 9.35 14.13 -2.17
C LYS A 107 10.34 13.17 -1.52
N THR A 108 10.10 11.86 -1.64
CA THR A 108 11.02 10.82 -1.15
C THR A 108 12.18 10.60 -2.11
N ASP A 109 11.89 10.51 -3.41
CA ASP A 109 12.86 10.40 -4.51
C ASP A 109 12.53 11.39 -5.63
N PRO A 110 13.33 12.46 -5.79
CA PRO A 110 13.13 13.45 -6.86
C PRO A 110 13.17 12.87 -8.27
N ASN A 111 13.75 11.69 -8.46
CA ASN A 111 13.84 11.01 -9.75
C ASN A 111 12.76 9.92 -9.94
N PHE A 112 11.74 9.89 -9.10
CA PHE A 112 10.68 8.90 -9.18
C PHE A 112 9.94 8.97 -10.53
N THR A 113 10.12 7.93 -11.35
CA THR A 113 9.40 7.70 -12.62
C THR A 113 8.48 6.48 -12.55
N GLY A 114 8.34 5.87 -11.36
CA GLY A 114 7.52 4.68 -11.16
C GLY A 114 6.02 5.00 -11.03
N ARG A 115 5.23 3.95 -10.80
CA ARG A 115 3.79 4.07 -10.53
C ARG A 115 3.55 4.25 -9.04
N ALA A 116 2.87 5.32 -8.65
CA ALA A 116 2.49 5.54 -7.25
C ALA A 116 1.44 4.49 -6.81
N GLY A 117 1.75 3.72 -5.77
CA GLY A 117 0.95 2.57 -5.32
C GLY A 117 0.27 2.78 -3.98
N VAL A 118 -0.88 2.14 -3.79
CA VAL A 118 -1.52 2.00 -2.47
C VAL A 118 -1.43 0.54 -2.00
N PRO A 119 -1.22 0.26 -0.70
CA PRO A 119 -1.09 1.23 0.38
C PRO A 119 0.25 1.97 0.36
N SER A 120 0.26 3.20 0.85
CA SER A 120 1.48 3.97 1.13
C SER A 120 1.34 4.69 2.46
N LEU A 121 2.26 4.47 3.39
CA LEU A 121 2.37 5.23 4.62
C LEU A 121 3.23 6.47 4.36
N VAL A 122 2.66 7.63 4.64
CA VAL A 122 3.30 8.94 4.42
C VAL A 122 3.55 9.62 5.76
N ASP A 123 4.77 10.08 5.99
CA ASP A 123 5.08 10.99 7.11
C ASP A 123 4.54 12.39 6.77
N VAL A 124 3.52 12.83 7.50
CA VAL A 124 2.79 14.09 7.28
C VAL A 124 3.71 15.30 7.43
N GLN A 125 4.71 15.23 8.31
CA GLN A 125 5.62 16.36 8.55
C GLN A 125 6.52 16.61 7.33
N THR A 126 6.95 15.55 6.66
CA THR A 126 7.85 15.64 5.50
C THR A 126 7.13 15.52 4.16
N GLY A 127 5.90 15.01 4.18
CA GLY A 127 5.13 14.62 2.99
C GLY A 127 5.74 13.45 2.22
N ARG A 128 6.68 12.69 2.80
CA ARG A 128 7.41 11.61 2.15
C ARG A 128 6.73 10.26 2.37
N VAL A 129 6.67 9.44 1.34
CA VAL A 129 6.37 8.00 1.51
C VAL A 129 7.51 7.38 2.30
N VAL A 130 7.19 6.74 3.42
CA VAL A 130 8.16 6.07 4.31
C VAL A 130 8.08 4.56 4.23
N ASN A 131 6.90 3.99 4.00
CA ASN A 131 6.71 2.56 3.80
C ASN A 131 5.56 2.32 2.80
N ALA A 132 5.76 1.48 1.78
CA ALA A 132 4.76 1.12 0.77
C ALA A 132 4.60 -0.40 0.60
N ASP A 133 5.11 -1.20 1.55
CA ASP A 133 4.95 -2.66 1.55
C ASP A 133 3.71 -3.05 2.38
N PRO A 134 2.63 -3.57 1.75
CA PRO A 134 1.41 -3.94 2.46
C PRO A 134 1.63 -5.05 3.49
N ASN A 135 2.56 -5.98 3.25
CA ASN A 135 2.81 -7.10 4.15
C ASN A 135 3.57 -6.64 5.39
N GLU A 136 4.59 -5.79 5.22
CA GLU A 136 5.34 -5.23 6.35
C GLU A 136 4.47 -4.28 7.17
N LEU A 137 3.63 -3.45 6.52
CA LEU A 137 2.76 -2.50 7.22
C LEU A 137 1.84 -3.17 8.24
N LEU A 138 1.39 -4.40 7.99
CA LEU A 138 0.56 -5.12 8.96
C LEU A 138 1.30 -5.38 10.28
N THR A 139 2.57 -5.75 10.23
CA THR A 139 3.39 -6.00 11.43
C THR A 139 3.96 -4.72 12.03
N GLU A 140 4.38 -3.78 11.18
CA GLU A 140 4.99 -2.52 11.58
C GLU A 140 3.98 -1.55 12.23
N LEU A 141 2.69 -1.72 11.97
CA LEU A 141 1.64 -0.95 12.65
C LEU A 141 1.18 -1.62 13.94
N ILE A 142 1.11 -2.95 14.02
CA ILE A 142 0.48 -3.61 15.18
C ILE A 142 1.42 -3.77 16.39
N ASP A 143 2.69 -4.07 16.17
CA ASP A 143 3.62 -4.38 17.28
C ASP A 143 4.25 -3.13 17.92
N PRO A 144 4.79 -2.19 17.14
CA PRO A 144 5.48 -1.03 17.71
C PRO A 144 4.48 -0.07 18.37
N TRP A 145 3.26 0.03 17.83
CA TRP A 145 2.25 1.00 18.29
C TRP A 145 1.36 0.51 19.44
N THR A 146 1.74 -0.57 20.14
CA THR A 146 0.92 -1.21 21.20
C THR A 146 0.42 -0.24 22.27
N ALA A 147 1.16 0.83 22.58
CA ALA A 147 0.76 1.88 23.52
C ALA A 147 -0.52 2.64 23.10
N TYR A 148 -0.84 2.67 21.80
CA TYR A 148 -1.99 3.36 21.22
C TYR A 148 -3.10 2.43 20.73
N THR A 149 -2.86 1.12 20.78
CA THR A 149 -3.89 0.13 20.42
C THR A 149 -4.93 -0.02 21.53
N LYS A 150 -6.18 -0.31 21.14
CA LYS A 150 -7.26 -0.62 22.08
C LYS A 150 -7.00 -1.92 22.84
N ASP A 151 -7.62 -2.06 24.00
CA ASP A 151 -7.51 -3.28 24.78
C ASP A 151 -8.06 -4.49 24.01
N GLY A 152 -7.33 -5.60 24.08
CA GLY A 152 -7.66 -6.83 23.35
C GLY A 152 -7.05 -6.96 21.95
N THR A 153 -6.48 -5.90 21.35
CA THR A 153 -5.87 -5.97 20.01
C THR A 153 -4.35 -5.98 19.99
N LYS A 154 -3.70 -5.81 21.14
CA LYS A 154 -2.23 -5.87 21.30
C LYS A 154 -1.58 -7.17 20.80
N ASN A 155 -2.39 -8.22 20.58
CA ASN A 155 -1.93 -9.56 20.20
C ASN A 155 -2.63 -10.10 18.93
N LEU A 156 -3.11 -9.24 18.02
CA LEU A 156 -3.71 -9.70 16.76
C LEU A 156 -2.76 -10.62 15.97
N PHE A 157 -1.45 -10.36 16.02
CA PHE A 157 -0.40 -11.22 15.46
C PHE A 157 0.45 -11.87 16.55
N GLN A 158 -0.15 -12.84 17.27
CA GLN A 158 0.53 -13.58 18.33
C GLN A 158 1.87 -14.15 17.83
N PRO A 159 2.99 -13.93 18.54
CA PRO A 159 4.32 -14.36 18.08
C PRO A 159 4.38 -15.83 17.64
N LYS A 160 3.77 -16.72 18.42
CA LYS A 160 3.73 -18.17 18.14
C LYS A 160 2.96 -18.56 16.87
N LEU A 161 2.10 -17.68 16.35
CA LEU A 161 1.30 -17.93 15.14
C LEU A 161 1.87 -17.21 13.91
N ARG A 162 2.87 -16.34 14.05
CA ARG A 162 3.35 -15.48 12.95
C ARG A 162 3.83 -16.29 11.75
N GLU A 163 4.67 -17.28 11.97
CA GLU A 163 5.18 -18.12 10.88
C GLU A 163 4.03 -18.84 10.15
N ALA A 164 3.07 -19.37 10.89
CA ALA A 164 1.90 -20.05 10.32
C ALA A 164 0.99 -19.07 9.54
N ILE A 165 0.78 -17.87 10.06
CA ILE A 165 0.02 -16.80 9.39
C ILE A 165 0.75 -16.36 8.12
N GLN A 166 2.05 -16.10 8.19
CA GLN A 166 2.86 -15.70 7.03
C GLN A 166 2.87 -16.78 5.95
N ALA A 167 3.07 -18.05 6.33
CA ALA A 167 3.02 -19.17 5.39
C ALA A 167 1.62 -19.33 4.75
N THR A 168 0.55 -19.10 5.52
CA THR A 168 -0.83 -19.14 5.00
C THR A 168 -1.10 -17.96 4.06
N ASN A 169 -0.71 -16.75 4.45
CA ASN A 169 -0.84 -15.54 3.64
C ASN A 169 -0.08 -15.69 2.32
N GLN A 170 1.15 -16.23 2.35
CA GLN A 170 1.92 -16.46 1.14
C GLN A 170 1.20 -17.41 0.19
N LYS A 171 0.62 -18.50 0.70
CA LYS A 171 -0.19 -19.42 -0.12
C LYS A 171 -1.42 -18.72 -0.72
N ILE A 172 -2.11 -17.87 0.03
CA ILE A 172 -3.26 -17.10 -0.47
C ILE A 172 -2.81 -16.12 -1.55
N ILE A 173 -1.69 -15.42 -1.34
CA ILE A 173 -1.12 -14.49 -2.30
C ILE A 173 -0.77 -15.21 -3.62
N ASP A 174 -0.02 -16.31 -3.53
CA ASP A 174 0.51 -17.02 -4.70
C ASP A 174 -0.59 -17.70 -5.51
N ASN A 175 -1.60 -18.27 -4.83
CA ASN A 175 -2.61 -19.11 -5.46
C ASN A 175 -3.97 -18.42 -5.67
N LEU A 176 -4.18 -17.21 -5.13
CA LEU A 176 -5.44 -16.48 -5.28
C LEU A 176 -5.22 -15.01 -5.64
N SER A 177 -4.59 -14.23 -4.76
CA SER A 177 -4.54 -12.76 -4.93
C SER A 177 -3.76 -12.34 -6.17
N THR A 178 -2.65 -13.00 -6.49
CA THR A 178 -1.83 -12.70 -7.67
C THR A 178 -2.41 -13.31 -8.95
N VAL A 179 -3.14 -14.42 -8.85
CA VAL A 179 -3.73 -15.13 -10.00
C VAL A 179 -4.70 -14.25 -10.76
N ILE A 180 -5.51 -13.44 -10.06
CA ILE A 180 -6.45 -12.50 -10.69
C ILE A 180 -5.69 -11.55 -11.63
N GLY A 181 -4.56 -11.01 -11.19
CA GLY A 181 -3.71 -10.16 -12.03
C GLY A 181 -3.09 -10.93 -13.20
N LYS A 182 -2.71 -12.20 -13.02
CA LYS A 182 -2.19 -13.04 -14.11
C LYS A 182 -3.24 -13.32 -15.17
N ILE A 183 -4.51 -13.49 -14.81
CA ILE A 183 -5.62 -13.73 -15.75
C ILE A 183 -5.71 -12.59 -16.78
N GLU A 184 -5.49 -11.34 -16.35
CA GLU A 184 -5.54 -10.17 -17.24
C GLU A 184 -4.37 -10.12 -18.24
N THR A 185 -3.30 -10.87 -17.99
CA THR A 185 -2.09 -10.85 -18.82
C THR A 185 -2.03 -11.98 -19.85
N VAL A 186 -2.85 -13.02 -19.72
CA VAL A 186 -2.86 -14.16 -20.64
C VAL A 186 -3.85 -13.95 -21.77
N SER A 187 -3.47 -14.36 -22.99
CA SER A 187 -4.29 -14.19 -24.18
C SER A 187 -4.72 -15.52 -24.83
N SER A 188 -4.53 -16.65 -24.15
CA SER A 188 -4.90 -17.98 -24.65
C SER A 188 -5.55 -18.85 -23.57
N GLN A 189 -6.45 -19.75 -23.99
CA GLN A 189 -7.08 -20.70 -23.09
C GLN A 189 -6.08 -21.66 -22.44
N GLU A 190 -5.02 -22.04 -23.18
CA GLU A 190 -3.96 -22.90 -22.65
C GLU A 190 -3.18 -22.21 -21.53
N SER A 191 -2.76 -20.96 -21.75
CA SER A 191 -2.08 -20.16 -20.71
C SER A 191 -2.99 -19.91 -19.51
N TYR A 192 -4.28 -19.64 -19.74
CA TYR A 192 -5.27 -19.50 -18.66
C TYR A 192 -5.38 -20.76 -17.79
N ASN A 193 -5.43 -21.95 -18.42
CA ASN A 193 -5.49 -23.23 -17.72
C ASN A 193 -4.23 -23.56 -16.88
N GLN A 194 -3.15 -22.80 -17.04
CA GLN A 194 -1.88 -22.97 -16.32
C GLN A 194 -1.70 -21.95 -15.17
N LEU A 195 -2.64 -21.04 -14.94
CA LEU A 195 -2.49 -19.96 -13.96
C LEU A 195 -2.63 -20.38 -12.49
N GLY A 196 -3.02 -21.63 -12.22
CA GLY A 196 -3.19 -22.19 -10.88
C GLY A 196 -3.87 -23.55 -10.92
#